data_AF-A0A076EID6-F1
#
_entry.id   AF-A0A076EID6-F1
#
_cell.length_a   1.000
_cell.length_b   1.000
_cell.length_c   1.000
_cell.angle_alpha   90.00
_cell.angle_beta   90.00
_cell.angle_gamma   90.00
#
_symmetry.space_group_name_H-M   'P 1'
#
loop_
_entity.id
_entity.type
_entity.pdbx_description
1 polymer ?
#
loop_
_entity_poly.entity_id
_entity_poly.type
_entity_poly.pdbx_seq_one_letter_code
_entity_poly.pdbx_strand_id
1 'polypeptide(L)' 'MALDMQAASENYLLMRLWPVTEAHIAIALLHDQYTRAEPARAHAMHAALIEAFETRDLEQIRAAFTVHTIGMRESGSL' A
#
# COMPACT_ATOMS: atom_id res chain seq x y z
N MET A 1 5.81 7.44 11.58
CA MET A 1 6.71 6.32 11.90
C MET A 1 6.21 5.14 11.08
N ALA A 2 6.61 5.08 9.81
CA ALA A 2 6.25 3.97 8.94
C ALA A 2 7.04 2.75 9.41
N LEU A 3 6.37 1.61 9.58
CA LEU A 3 7.03 0.35 9.86
C LEU A 3 7.96 0.01 8.68
N ASP A 4 9.25 -0.19 8.94
CA ASP A 4 10.24 -0.64 7.96
C ASP A 4 9.99 -2.13 7.62
N MET A 5 8.88 -2.40 6.93
CA MET A 5 8.44 -3.76 6.58
C MET A 5 9.44 -4.47 5.66
N GLN A 6 10.17 -3.71 4.83
CA GLN A 6 11.30 -4.20 4.06
C GLN A 6 12.44 -4.69 4.96
N ALA A 7 12.69 -4.03 6.09
CA ALA A 7 13.83 -4.36 6.96
C ALA A 7 13.47 -5.61 7.75
N ALA A 8 12.22 -5.68 8.21
CA ALA A 8 11.65 -6.84 8.86
C ALA A 8 11.61 -8.09 7.96
N SER A 9 11.65 -7.93 6.63
CA SER A 9 11.66 -9.06 5.71
C SER A 9 13.05 -9.71 5.58
N GLU A 10 14.11 -9.07 6.09
CA GLU A 10 15.52 -9.49 5.97
C GLU A 10 15.94 -9.88 4.53
N ASN A 11 15.25 -9.32 3.53
CA ASN A 11 15.44 -9.69 2.13
C ASN A 11 16.35 -8.67 1.46
N TYR A 12 17.61 -9.05 1.25
CA TYR A 12 18.64 -8.19 0.66
C TYR A 12 18.21 -7.53 -0.66
N LEU A 13 17.53 -8.29 -1.54
CA LEU A 13 17.08 -7.76 -2.83
C LEU A 13 15.98 -6.72 -2.64
N LEU A 14 15.01 -7.00 -1.76
CA LEU A 14 13.97 -6.04 -1.42
C LEU A 14 14.59 -4.78 -0.81
N MET A 15 15.61 -4.92 0.04
CA MET A 15 16.28 -3.77 0.64
C MET A 15 16.93 -2.85 -0.39
N ARG A 16 17.52 -3.42 -1.44
CA ARG A 16 18.14 -2.70 -2.56
C ARG A 16 17.15 -2.02 -3.48
N LEU A 17 16.01 -2.66 -3.75
CA LEU A 17 15.00 -2.16 -4.69
C LEU A 17 14.00 -1.19 -4.04
N TRP A 18 13.85 -1.27 -2.72
CA TRP A 18 12.86 -0.49 -1.97
C TRP A 18 12.99 1.02 -2.18
N PRO A 19 14.17 1.67 -2.15
CA PRO A 19 14.24 3.13 -2.30
C PRO A 19 13.65 3.65 -3.62
N VAL A 20 13.87 2.93 -4.73
CA VAL A 20 13.32 3.28 -6.04
C VAL A 20 11.83 2.96 -6.10
N THR A 21 11.42 1.83 -5.53
CA THR A 21 10.01 1.41 -5.47
C THR A 21 9.18 2.40 -4.65
N GLU A 22 9.68 2.81 -3.49
CA GLU A 22 9.09 3.80 -2.59
C GLU A 22 8.94 5.16 -3.29
N ALA A 23 9.98 5.62 -3.99
CA ALA A 23 9.90 6.87 -4.75
C ALA A 23 8.80 6.84 -5.82
N HIS A 24 8.68 5.73 -6.57
CA HIS A 24 7.62 5.58 -7.57
C HIS A 24 6.23 5.49 -6.94
N ILE A 25 6.08 4.77 -5.82
CA ILE A 25 4.83 4.70 -5.08
C ILE A 25 4.42 6.09 -4.58
N ALA A 26 5.36 6.85 -4.01
CA ALA A 26 5.09 8.20 -3.51
C ALA A 26 4.59 9.14 -4.61
N ILE A 27 5.21 9.10 -5.80
CA ILE A 27 4.76 9.90 -6.96
C ILE A 27 3.35 9.49 -7.39
N ALA A 28 3.08 8.18 -7.48
CA ALA A 28 1.75 7.68 -7.86
C ALA A 28 0.68 8.09 -6.84
N LEU A 29 0.98 8.01 -5.54
CA LEU A 29 0.06 8.42 -4.48
C LEU A 29 -0.19 9.93 -4.48
N LEU A 30 0.84 10.77 -4.68
CA LEU A 30 0.65 12.21 -4.81
C LEU A 30 -0.25 12.55 -6.01
N HIS A 31 -0.05 11.87 -7.14
CA HIS A 31 -0.88 12.05 -8.31
C HIS A 31 -2.33 11.57 -8.07
N ASP A 32 -2.53 10.42 -7.43
CA ASP A 32 -3.86 9.93 -7.05
C ASP A 32 -4.58 10.92 -6.12
N GLN A 33 -3.90 11.41 -5.08
CA GLN A 33 -4.45 12.40 -4.14
C GLN A 33 -4.78 13.74 -4.81
N TYR A 34 -3.95 14.18 -5.77
CA TYR A 34 -4.20 15.39 -6.53
C TYR A 34 -5.40 15.25 -7.48
N THR A 35 -5.52 14.09 -8.13
CA THR A 35 -6.57 13.83 -9.12
C THR A 35 -7.91 13.40 -8.49
N ARG A 36 -7.87 12.82 -7.29
CA ARG A 36 -9.02 12.28 -6.59
C ARG A 36 -9.04 12.84 -5.17
N ALA A 37 -9.80 13.92 -4.97
CA ALA A 37 -9.91 14.62 -3.69
C ALA A 37 -10.76 13.85 -2.65
N GLU A 38 -10.50 12.56 -2.45
CA GLU A 38 -11.19 11.69 -1.48
C GLU A 38 -10.24 11.14 -0.39
N PRO A 39 -9.76 12.00 0.52
CA PRO A 39 -8.80 11.61 1.56
C PRO A 39 -9.37 10.55 2.52
N ALA A 40 -10.69 10.52 2.72
CA ALA A 40 -11.36 9.50 3.55
C ALA A 40 -11.21 8.09 2.99
N ARG A 41 -11.29 7.94 1.66
CA ARG A 41 -11.12 6.66 0.96
C ARG A 41 -9.70 6.13 1.12
N ALA A 42 -8.71 7.01 0.90
CA ALA A 42 -7.30 6.66 1.08
C ALA A 42 -7.00 6.21 2.52
N HIS A 43 -7.52 6.95 3.51
CA HIS A 43 -7.39 6.57 4.92
C HIS A 43 -8.03 5.20 5.21
N ALA A 44 -9.26 4.96 4.75
CA ALA A 44 -9.96 3.70 4.97
C ALA A 44 -9.21 2.49 4.38
N MET A 45 -8.63 2.66 3.18
CA MET A 45 -7.81 1.60 2.57
C MET A 45 -6.54 1.29 3.36
N HIS A 46 -5.86 2.31 3.91
CA HIS A 46 -4.68 2.09 4.73
C HIS A 46 -5.04 1.48 6.10
N ALA A 47 -6.15 1.89 6.71
CA ALA A 47 -6.63 1.31 7.96
C ALA A 47 -6.93 -0.20 7.83
N ALA A 48 -7.60 -0.62 6.74
CA ALA A 48 -7.88 -2.03 6.47
C ALA A 48 -6.61 -2.90 6.35
N LEU A 49 -5.51 -2.32 5.84
CA LEU A 49 -4.20 -2.99 5.79
C LEU A 49 -3.60 -3.19 7.17
N ILE A 50 -3.69 -2.19 8.05
CA ILE A 50 -3.21 -2.28 9.44
C ILE A 50 -4.02 -3.32 10.20
N GLU A 51 -5.36 -3.28 10.09
CA GLU A 51 -6.23 -4.28 10.72
C GLU A 51 -5.89 -5.70 10.25
N ALA A 52 -5.61 -5.91 8.96
CA ALA A 52 -5.18 -7.20 8.44
C ALA A 52 -3.84 -7.66 9.04
N PHE A 53 -2.87 -6.77 9.23
CA PHE A 53 -1.60 -7.13 9.88
C PHE A 53 -1.77 -7.55 11.34
N GLU A 54 -2.71 -6.94 12.07
CA GLU A 54 -2.98 -7.30 13.46
C GLU A 54 -3.50 -8.74 13.60
N THR A 55 -4.18 -9.27 12.59
CA THR A 55 -4.65 -10.67 12.58
C THR A 55 -3.51 -11.68 12.51
N ARG A 56 -2.35 -11.30 11.94
CA ARG A 56 -1.23 -12.20 11.59
C ARG A 56 -1.61 -13.37 10.67
N ASP A 57 -2.77 -13.30 10.03
CA ASP A 57 -3.23 -14.28 9.05
C ASP A 57 -2.73 -13.89 7.66
N LEU A 58 -1.85 -14.72 7.10
CA LEU A 58 -1.20 -14.45 5.81
C LEU A 58 -2.21 -14.38 4.64
N GLU A 59 -3.32 -15.10 4.69
CA GLU A 59 -4.33 -15.03 3.63
C GLU A 59 -5.13 -13.74 3.71
N GLN A 60 -5.46 -13.28 4.92
CA GLN A 60 -6.11 -11.98 5.12
C GLN A 60 -5.20 -10.81 4.74
N ILE A 61 -3.92 -10.88 5.13
CA ILE A 61 -2.91 -9.88 4.72
C ILE A 61 -2.78 -9.87 3.20
N ARG A 62 -2.71 -11.03 2.55
CA ARG A 62 -2.62 -11.13 1.08
C ARG A 62 -3.85 -10.51 0.41
N ALA A 63 -5.05 -10.84 0.87
CA ALA A 63 -6.29 -10.29 0.32
C ALA A 63 -6.34 -8.76 0.46
N ALA A 64 -5.98 -8.22 1.62
CA ALA A 64 -5.91 -6.78 1.86
C ALA A 64 -4.88 -6.09 0.95
N PHE A 65 -3.70 -6.69 0.76
CA PHE A 65 -2.69 -6.20 -0.19
C PHE A 65 -3.18 -6.20 -1.64
N THR A 66 -3.89 -7.25 -2.06
CA THR A 66 -4.46 -7.34 -3.41
C THR A 66 -5.47 -6.21 -3.64
N VAL A 67 -6.37 -5.96 -2.69
CA VAL A 67 -7.34 -4.86 -2.78
C VAL A 67 -6.63 -3.49 -2.78
N HIS A 68 -5.61 -3.31 -1.95
CA HIS A 68 -4.85 -2.06 -1.90
C HIS A 68 -4.09 -1.77 -3.20
N THR A 69 -3.44 -2.79 -3.77
CA THR A 69 -2.57 -2.63 -4.95
C THR A 69 -3.36 -2.64 -6.27
N ILE A 70 -4.35 -3.53 -6.39
CA ILE A 70 -5.12 -3.72 -7.63
C ILE A 70 -6.42 -2.91 -7.61
N GLY A 71 -7.11 -2.83 -6.47
CA GLY A 71 -8.36 -2.08 -6.33
C GLY A 71 -8.20 -0.57 -6.57
N MET A 72 -6.96 -0.07 -6.51
CA MET A 72 -6.61 1.29 -6.95
C MET A 72 -6.88 1.54 -8.45
N ARG A 73 -6.99 0.48 -9.26
CA ARG A 73 -7.20 0.55 -10.72
C ARG A 73 -8.66 0.61 -11.16
N GLU A 74 -9.63 0.22 -10.32
CA GLU A 74 -11.04 0.03 -10.75
C GLU A 74 -11.96 1.24 -10.55
N SER A 75 -11.48 2.35 -10.00
CA SER A 75 -12.29 3.58 -9.90
C SER A 75 -12.06 4.53 -11.09
N GLY A 76 -11.82 3.98 -12.27
CA GLY A 76 -11.61 4.69 -13.52
C GLY A 76 -12.47 4.14 -14.65
N SER A 77 -13.78 4.02 -14.43
CA SER A 77 -14.77 3.88 -15.51
C SER A 77 -16.11 4.41 -15.05
N LEU A 78 -16.38 5.68 -15.36
CA LEU A 78 -17.51 6.21 -16.14
C LEU A 78 -17.44 7.73 -16.15
#